data_AF-A0A9D6FQA5-F1
#
_entry.id   AF-A0A9D6FQA5-F1
#
_cell.length_a   1.000
_cell.length_b   1.000
_cell.length_c   1.000
_cell.angle_alpha   90.00
_cell.angle_beta   90.00
_cell.angle_gamma   90.00
#
_symmetry.space_group_name_H-M   'P 1'
#
loop_
_entity.id
_entity.type
_entity.pdbx_description
1 polymer ?
#
loop_
_entity_poly.entity_id
_entity_poly.type
_entity_poly.pdbx_seq_one_letter_code
_entity_poly.pdbx_strand_id
1 'polypeptide(L)'
;MRSSILALLLAAAPQEARKKPDFLVIAPERFHAALGEYVRHKNGRIRTEIVSLEAVLKSTRGADDPERVKRFLFSRWKDGARYALLVGDADVFPVRYMVLDRITEPAFDYAFYPSDLYYADLAKRDGSFDDWNAKKDGFHGGYYGEVRGEKIKKDPINYDDIDYRPEIAVGRWPVSTVEEVKIVAAKTIAYENGARLQRSALCHVEGWVDTREMLKGLAAKRSGAAVLDAPKETELVKLLNEGVGFLAHTGHGSDDSWAGCFSVKSIDSLKNGDRLPVMMSVGCSTARFATLPPYEAYTDASGTEHKGTNGGEVFKEPPPSPAVYQKGRHNPTGLGEQLLRRGPNGAVAYIGCNTGSQPCALTLLEGFVQAWSGSKEPVLGDLWSAAITHYWEKENLAKIVPDDGWYPASIFFQAMKFMLFGDPTLRMAD
;
A
#
# COMPACT_ATOMS: atom_id res chain seq x y z
N MET A 1 -41.09 49.27 -46.37
CA MET A 1 -40.75 47.88 -45.99
C MET A 1 -39.25 47.75 -45.85
N ARG A 2 -38.75 47.59 -44.63
CA ARG A 2 -37.55 46.80 -44.28
C ARG A 2 -37.41 46.85 -42.76
N SER A 3 -37.87 45.77 -42.12
CA SER A 3 -37.66 45.48 -40.70
C SER A 3 -36.18 45.27 -40.44
N SER A 4 -35.63 45.99 -39.45
CA SER A 4 -34.34 45.68 -38.87
C SER A 4 -34.58 44.86 -37.60
N ILE A 5 -34.35 43.55 -37.69
CA ILE A 5 -34.32 42.63 -36.56
C ILE A 5 -32.99 42.82 -35.86
N LEU A 6 -33.02 43.33 -34.63
CA LEU A 6 -31.87 43.38 -33.75
C LEU A 6 -31.70 41.98 -33.11
N ALA A 7 -30.77 41.19 -33.64
CA ALA A 7 -30.40 39.91 -33.05
C ALA A 7 -29.51 40.16 -31.83
N LEU A 8 -30.06 39.95 -30.62
CA LEU A 8 -29.27 39.84 -29.40
C LEU A 8 -28.46 38.53 -29.48
N LEU A 9 -27.16 38.65 -29.74
CA LEU A 9 -26.19 37.59 -29.45
C LEU A 9 -25.99 37.53 -27.94
N LEU A 10 -26.67 36.58 -27.28
CA LEU A 10 -26.23 36.11 -25.95
C LEU A 10 -24.91 35.36 -26.16
N ALA A 11 -23.80 36.01 -25.83
CA ALA A 11 -22.54 35.33 -25.63
C ALA A 11 -22.71 34.36 -24.45
N ALA A 12 -22.67 33.06 -24.73
CA ALA A 12 -22.60 32.04 -23.68
C ALA A 12 -21.33 32.30 -22.87
N ALA A 13 -21.48 32.46 -21.55
CA ALA A 13 -20.35 32.56 -20.65
C ALA A 13 -19.43 31.33 -20.84
N PRO A 14 -18.10 31.49 -20.76
CA PRO A 14 -17.19 30.37 -20.88
C PRO A 14 -17.54 29.35 -19.80
N GLN A 15 -17.89 28.15 -20.24
CA GLN A 15 -18.08 27.00 -19.36
C GLN A 15 -16.73 26.75 -18.69
N GLU A 16 -16.58 27.15 -17.43
CA GLU A 16 -15.42 26.78 -16.61
C GLU A 16 -15.16 25.30 -16.86
N ALA A 17 -13.98 24.97 -17.39
CA ALA A 17 -13.62 23.58 -17.63
C ALA A 17 -13.84 22.84 -16.31
N ARG A 18 -14.83 21.92 -16.28
CA ARG A 18 -15.15 21.16 -15.07
C ARG A 18 -13.83 20.57 -14.58
N LYS A 19 -13.38 21.02 -13.41
CA LYS A 19 -12.12 20.55 -12.84
C LYS A 19 -12.19 19.00 -12.80
N LYS A 20 -11.11 18.32 -13.17
CA LYS A 20 -11.00 16.85 -13.17
C LYS A 20 -10.83 16.31 -11.73
N PRO A 21 -11.29 15.10 -11.38
CA PRO A 21 -11.32 14.60 -9.99
C PRO A 21 -9.92 14.49 -9.39
N ASP A 22 -9.85 14.70 -8.07
CA ASP A 22 -8.61 14.64 -7.30
C ASP A 22 -8.35 13.21 -6.77
N PHE A 23 -9.42 12.43 -6.57
CA PHE A 23 -9.39 11.07 -6.02
C PHE A 23 -10.12 10.07 -6.93
N LEU A 24 -9.45 8.96 -7.24
CA LEU A 24 -9.98 7.88 -8.07
C LEU A 24 -10.23 6.64 -7.20
N VAL A 25 -11.42 6.05 -7.31
CA VAL A 25 -11.75 4.76 -6.70
C VAL A 25 -11.84 3.74 -7.83
N ILE A 26 -10.80 2.94 -8.03
CA ILE A 26 -10.74 1.94 -9.09
C ILE A 26 -11.23 0.61 -8.53
N ALA A 27 -12.33 0.10 -9.09
CA ALA A 27 -12.98 -1.10 -8.59
C ALA A 27 -13.60 -1.92 -9.73
N PRO A 28 -13.68 -3.25 -9.59
CA PRO A 28 -14.53 -4.08 -10.43
C PRO A 28 -15.96 -3.55 -10.46
N GLU A 29 -16.62 -3.60 -11.62
CA GLU A 29 -18.00 -3.12 -11.81
C GLU A 29 -18.98 -3.73 -10.79
N ARG A 30 -18.76 -4.98 -10.40
CA ARG A 30 -19.58 -5.68 -9.38
C ARG A 30 -19.59 -5.00 -8.01
N PHE A 31 -18.60 -4.15 -7.69
CA PHE A 31 -18.51 -3.42 -6.42
C PHE A 31 -19.10 -2.01 -6.48
N HIS A 32 -19.45 -1.49 -7.66
CA HIS A 32 -19.82 -0.08 -7.83
C HIS A 32 -21.07 0.30 -7.04
N ALA A 33 -22.08 -0.58 -7.03
CA ALA A 33 -23.30 -0.35 -6.27
C ALA A 33 -23.02 -0.23 -4.75
N ALA A 34 -22.12 -1.06 -4.21
CA ALA A 34 -21.74 -1.04 -2.80
C ALA A 34 -20.89 0.18 -2.43
N LEU A 35 -20.12 0.72 -3.39
CA LEU A 35 -19.32 1.94 -3.23
C LEU A 35 -20.14 3.23 -3.35
N GLY A 36 -21.40 3.16 -3.80
CA GLY A 36 -22.20 4.34 -4.12
C GLY A 36 -22.39 5.33 -2.96
N GLU A 37 -22.62 4.83 -1.74
CA GLU A 37 -22.74 5.69 -0.55
C GLU A 37 -21.41 6.32 -0.16
N TYR A 38 -20.35 5.53 -0.16
CA TYR A 38 -18.98 6.00 0.11
C TYR A 38 -18.57 7.10 -0.87
N VAL A 39 -18.74 6.90 -2.18
CA VAL A 39 -18.37 7.91 -3.18
C VAL A 39 -19.20 9.19 -3.05
N ARG A 40 -20.49 9.10 -2.68
CA ARG A 40 -21.30 10.29 -2.35
C ARG A 40 -20.77 11.02 -1.12
N HIS A 41 -20.41 10.27 -0.07
CA HIS A 41 -19.81 10.81 1.14
C HIS A 41 -18.48 11.54 0.84
N LYS A 42 -17.61 10.92 0.02
CA LYS A 42 -16.32 11.52 -0.39
C LYS A 42 -16.52 12.77 -1.22
N ASN A 43 -17.47 12.81 -2.16
CA ASN A 43 -17.73 13.99 -2.98
C ASN A 43 -18.17 15.25 -2.18
N GLY A 44 -18.63 15.10 -0.93
CA GLY A 44 -18.82 16.23 -0.01
C GLY A 44 -17.53 16.78 0.61
N ARG A 45 -16.38 16.13 0.39
CA ARG A 45 -15.07 16.40 1.02
C ARG A 45 -13.94 16.56 0.00
N ILE A 46 -13.89 15.70 -1.02
CA ILE A 46 -12.91 15.65 -2.11
C ILE A 46 -13.60 15.15 -3.38
N ARG A 47 -13.22 15.66 -4.55
CA ARG A 47 -13.86 15.28 -5.81
C ARG A 47 -13.43 13.87 -6.20
N THR A 48 -14.39 12.95 -6.19
CA THR A 48 -14.15 11.51 -6.29
C THR A 48 -14.88 10.91 -7.47
N GLU A 49 -14.15 10.15 -8.27
CA GLU A 49 -14.66 9.37 -9.39
C GLU A 49 -14.54 7.88 -9.09
N ILE A 50 -15.63 7.13 -9.29
CA ILE A 50 -15.56 5.66 -9.35
C ILE A 50 -15.22 5.24 -10.78
N VAL A 51 -14.20 4.39 -10.91
CA VAL A 51 -13.64 3.93 -12.18
C VAL A 51 -13.79 2.42 -12.27
N SER A 52 -14.35 1.93 -13.39
CA SER A 52 -14.43 0.49 -13.69
C SER A 52 -13.04 -0.06 -14.01
N LEU A 53 -12.58 -1.05 -13.24
CA LEU A 53 -11.34 -1.76 -13.51
C LEU A 53 -11.40 -2.42 -14.89
N GLU A 54 -12.51 -3.09 -15.22
CA GLU A 54 -12.72 -3.75 -16.51
C GLU A 54 -12.63 -2.74 -17.68
N ALA A 55 -13.19 -1.55 -17.53
CA ALA A 55 -13.09 -0.50 -18.53
C ALA A 55 -11.65 0.01 -18.71
N VAL A 56 -10.90 0.18 -17.61
CA VAL A 56 -9.48 0.56 -17.64
C VAL A 56 -8.66 -0.50 -18.38
N LEU A 57 -8.82 -1.78 -18.02
CA LEU A 57 -8.09 -2.89 -18.63
C LEU A 57 -8.42 -3.10 -20.11
N LYS A 58 -9.64 -2.77 -20.52
CA LYS A 58 -10.09 -2.84 -21.92
C LYS A 58 -9.58 -1.67 -22.77
N SER A 59 -9.55 -0.47 -22.20
CA SER A 59 -9.29 0.78 -22.96
C SER A 59 -7.82 1.23 -22.93
N THR A 60 -7.05 0.81 -21.92
CA THR A 60 -5.66 1.21 -21.76
C THR A 60 -4.73 0.13 -22.31
N ARG A 61 -3.78 0.51 -23.15
CA ARG A 61 -2.72 -0.40 -23.63
C ARG A 61 -1.62 -0.52 -22.57
N GLY A 62 -1.01 -1.70 -22.45
CA GLY A 62 0.09 -2.02 -21.54
C GLY A 62 0.48 -3.50 -21.70
N ALA A 63 1.66 -3.91 -21.22
CA ALA A 63 2.13 -5.29 -21.36
C ALA A 63 1.23 -6.30 -20.63
N ASP A 64 0.71 -5.91 -19.46
CA ASP A 64 -0.20 -6.69 -18.62
C ASP A 64 -1.18 -5.78 -17.86
N ASP A 65 -2.06 -6.38 -17.06
CA ASP A 65 -3.12 -5.65 -16.35
C ASP A 65 -2.59 -4.61 -15.33
N PRO A 66 -1.56 -4.89 -14.50
CA PRO A 66 -0.94 -3.86 -13.67
C PRO A 66 -0.42 -2.67 -14.48
N GLU A 67 0.30 -2.88 -15.59
CA GLU A 67 0.80 -1.76 -16.40
C GLU A 67 -0.35 -0.95 -17.01
N ARG A 68 -1.44 -1.59 -17.43
CA ARG A 68 -2.64 -0.89 -17.93
C ARG A 68 -3.24 0.01 -16.86
N VAL A 69 -3.37 -0.46 -15.62
CA VAL A 69 -3.84 0.36 -14.49
C VAL A 69 -2.85 1.51 -14.22
N LYS A 70 -1.55 1.23 -14.18
CA LYS A 70 -0.52 2.25 -13.94
C LYS A 70 -0.51 3.34 -15.03
N ARG A 71 -0.64 2.97 -16.31
CA ARG A 71 -0.73 3.92 -17.42
C ARG A 71 -1.99 4.78 -17.36
N PHE A 72 -3.11 4.20 -16.96
CA PHE A 72 -4.32 4.96 -16.67
C PHE A 72 -4.05 5.98 -15.56
N LEU A 73 -3.51 5.56 -14.42
CA LEU A 73 -3.17 6.43 -13.29
C LEU A 73 -2.19 7.56 -13.71
N PHE A 74 -1.15 7.26 -14.48
CA PHE A 74 -0.23 8.25 -15.04
C PHE A 74 -0.96 9.31 -15.87
N SER A 75 -1.88 8.90 -16.75
CA SER A 75 -2.69 9.86 -17.51
C SER A 75 -3.59 10.70 -16.61
N ARG A 76 -4.18 10.12 -15.55
CA ARG A 76 -5.06 10.84 -14.63
C ARG A 76 -4.29 11.77 -13.69
N TRP A 77 -3.06 11.42 -13.32
CA TRP A 77 -2.16 12.28 -12.55
C TRP A 77 -1.76 13.53 -13.33
N LYS A 78 -1.41 13.38 -14.62
CA LYS A 78 -1.17 14.53 -15.53
C LYS A 78 -2.37 15.45 -15.65
N ASP A 79 -3.56 14.89 -15.45
CA ASP A 79 -4.84 15.58 -15.43
C ASP A 79 -5.20 16.21 -14.07
N GLY A 80 -4.41 15.98 -13.02
CA GLY A 80 -4.60 16.56 -11.70
C GLY A 80 -4.97 15.60 -10.58
N ALA A 81 -5.17 14.29 -10.85
CA ALA A 81 -5.41 13.33 -9.78
C ALA A 81 -4.21 13.27 -8.80
N ARG A 82 -4.51 13.07 -7.51
CA ARG A 82 -3.53 13.01 -6.41
C ARG A 82 -3.64 11.75 -5.58
N TYR A 83 -4.81 11.10 -5.63
CA TYR A 83 -5.12 9.93 -4.81
C TYR A 83 -5.75 8.83 -5.65
N ALA A 84 -5.42 7.59 -5.36
CA ALA A 84 -6.12 6.43 -5.88
C ALA A 84 -6.37 5.38 -4.80
N LEU A 85 -7.58 4.82 -4.79
CA LEU A 85 -7.96 3.68 -3.97
C LEU A 85 -8.19 2.47 -4.88
N LEU A 86 -7.39 1.44 -4.67
CA LEU A 86 -7.51 0.16 -5.36
C LEU A 86 -8.48 -0.72 -4.56
N VAL A 87 -9.67 -0.99 -5.10
CA VAL A 87 -10.68 -1.80 -4.42
C VAL A 87 -10.65 -3.22 -4.97
N GLY A 88 -9.95 -4.09 -4.25
CA GLY A 88 -9.87 -5.51 -4.52
C GLY A 88 -8.65 -6.15 -3.86
N ASP A 89 -8.81 -7.39 -3.44
CA ASP A 89 -7.71 -8.25 -2.97
C ASP A 89 -6.93 -8.86 -4.16
N ALA A 90 -5.89 -9.66 -3.93
CA ALA A 90 -5.04 -10.24 -4.98
C ALA A 90 -5.78 -11.19 -5.94
N ASP A 91 -6.97 -11.70 -5.57
CA ASP A 91 -7.85 -12.47 -6.45
C ASP A 91 -8.74 -11.60 -7.34
N VAL A 92 -8.81 -10.29 -7.07
CA VAL A 92 -9.74 -9.33 -7.67
C VAL A 92 -9.06 -8.21 -8.45
N PHE A 93 -8.01 -7.61 -7.89
CA PHE A 93 -7.34 -6.44 -8.44
C PHE A 93 -5.87 -6.77 -8.71
N PRO A 94 -5.35 -6.46 -9.90
CA PRO A 94 -4.05 -6.94 -10.32
C PRO A 94 -2.93 -6.52 -9.36
N VAL A 95 -2.01 -7.44 -9.10
CA VAL A 95 -0.84 -7.27 -8.24
C VAL A 95 0.39 -7.14 -9.13
N ARG A 96 1.20 -6.11 -8.89
CA ARG A 96 2.57 -6.08 -9.41
C ARG A 96 3.46 -6.82 -8.43
N TYR A 97 4.06 -7.90 -8.91
CA TYR A 97 5.18 -8.54 -8.24
C TYR A 97 6.48 -7.91 -8.73
N MET A 98 7.29 -7.44 -7.78
CA MET A 98 8.66 -7.05 -8.03
C MET A 98 9.62 -8.19 -7.73
N VAL A 99 10.86 -8.11 -8.23
CA VAL A 99 11.83 -9.21 -8.13
C VAL A 99 13.05 -8.80 -7.32
N LEU A 100 13.51 -9.70 -6.47
CA LEU A 100 14.79 -9.57 -5.77
C LEU A 100 15.63 -10.81 -6.05
N ASP A 101 16.91 -10.61 -6.36
CA ASP A 101 17.88 -11.71 -6.35
C ASP A 101 18.10 -12.19 -4.90
N ARG A 102 18.11 -13.50 -4.68
CA ARG A 102 18.26 -14.11 -3.36
C ARG A 102 19.35 -15.16 -3.42
N ILE A 103 19.81 -15.64 -2.26
CA ILE A 103 20.67 -16.83 -2.20
C ILE A 103 19.79 -18.02 -1.85
N THR A 104 19.03 -18.49 -2.82
CA THR A 104 18.18 -19.69 -2.70
C THR A 104 18.26 -20.48 -4.01
N GLU A 105 19.23 -21.39 -4.07
CA GLU A 105 19.50 -22.19 -5.27
C GLU A 105 18.26 -22.95 -5.79
N PRO A 106 17.39 -23.57 -4.95
CA PRO A 106 16.16 -24.19 -5.44
C PRO A 106 15.18 -23.23 -6.14
N ALA A 107 15.25 -21.94 -5.83
CA ALA A 107 14.43 -20.87 -6.43
C ALA A 107 15.13 -20.21 -7.63
N PHE A 108 16.24 -20.80 -8.11
CA PHE A 108 17.13 -20.19 -9.08
C PHE A 108 17.65 -18.81 -8.62
N ASP A 109 17.84 -18.61 -7.31
CA ASP A 109 18.32 -17.36 -6.73
C ASP A 109 17.42 -16.13 -7.04
N TYR A 110 16.11 -16.32 -7.27
CA TYR A 110 15.13 -15.23 -7.46
C TYR A 110 13.92 -15.38 -6.53
N ALA A 111 13.34 -14.25 -6.13
CA ALA A 111 12.08 -14.20 -5.39
C ALA A 111 11.21 -13.02 -5.84
N PHE A 112 9.89 -13.19 -5.68
CA PHE A 112 8.86 -12.25 -6.09
C PHE A 112 8.10 -11.72 -4.88
N TYR A 113 7.81 -10.43 -4.90
CA TYR A 113 7.14 -9.75 -3.79
C TYR A 113 6.11 -8.74 -4.28
N PRO A 114 4.88 -8.75 -3.73
CA PRO A 114 3.85 -7.83 -4.18
C PRO A 114 4.18 -6.39 -3.77
N SER A 115 3.82 -5.40 -4.60
CA SER A 115 4.05 -3.98 -4.27
C SER A 115 3.00 -3.07 -4.89
N ASP A 116 2.28 -2.34 -4.03
CA ASP A 116 1.38 -1.26 -4.48
C ASP A 116 2.11 0.07 -4.71
N LEU A 117 3.38 0.19 -4.29
CA LEU A 117 4.22 1.34 -4.64
C LEU A 117 4.33 1.50 -6.16
N TYR A 118 4.24 0.40 -6.91
CA TYR A 118 4.17 0.40 -8.38
C TYR A 118 3.05 1.29 -8.94
N TYR A 119 1.90 1.35 -8.27
CA TYR A 119 0.77 2.16 -8.72
C TYR A 119 0.88 3.63 -8.30
N ALA A 120 1.83 3.95 -7.42
CA ALA A 120 2.03 5.28 -6.85
C ALA A 120 3.19 6.03 -7.51
N ASP A 121 4.29 5.32 -7.81
CA ASP A 121 5.45 5.79 -8.58
C ASP A 121 5.13 5.66 -10.07
N LEU A 122 4.70 6.74 -10.71
CA LEU A 122 4.12 6.76 -12.06
C LEU A 122 5.10 7.25 -13.12
N ALA A 123 6.09 8.06 -12.73
CA ALA A 123 6.91 8.81 -13.65
C ALA A 123 8.39 8.82 -13.28
N LYS A 124 9.25 8.80 -14.31
CA LYS A 124 10.66 9.15 -14.12
C LYS A 124 10.80 10.64 -13.83
N ARG A 125 11.98 11.04 -13.34
CA ARG A 125 12.33 12.46 -13.07
C ARG A 125 12.06 13.43 -14.22
N ASP A 126 12.14 12.98 -15.46
CA ASP A 126 11.88 13.79 -16.64
C ASP A 126 10.38 13.90 -16.99
N GLY A 127 9.49 13.27 -16.20
CA GLY A 127 8.05 13.23 -16.40
C GLY A 127 7.57 12.19 -17.41
N SER A 128 8.47 11.35 -17.94
CA SER A 128 8.12 10.19 -18.76
C SER A 128 7.53 9.06 -17.90
N PHE A 129 6.79 8.14 -18.51
CA PHE A 129 6.17 7.02 -17.79
C PHE A 129 7.23 6.03 -17.31
N ASP A 130 7.17 5.64 -16.04
CA ASP A 130 8.02 4.58 -15.50
C ASP A 130 7.26 3.24 -15.47
N ASP A 131 7.67 2.28 -16.29
CA ASP A 131 7.03 0.96 -16.37
C ASP A 131 7.58 -0.06 -15.34
N TRP A 132 8.63 0.31 -14.60
CA TRP A 132 9.45 -0.56 -13.75
C TRP A 132 9.98 -1.81 -14.49
N ASN A 133 10.33 -1.68 -15.76
CA ASN A 133 10.93 -2.77 -16.53
C ASN A 133 11.92 -2.20 -17.55
N ALA A 134 13.11 -1.79 -17.10
CA ALA A 134 14.16 -1.33 -18.01
C ALA A 134 14.90 -2.50 -18.67
N LYS A 135 14.71 -3.73 -18.19
CA LYS A 135 15.47 -4.92 -18.62
C LYS A 135 14.51 -5.96 -19.20
N LYS A 136 14.47 -6.05 -20.53
CA LYS A 136 13.47 -6.86 -21.26
C LYS A 136 14.01 -8.09 -21.95
N ASP A 137 15.32 -8.33 -21.89
CA ASP A 137 15.95 -9.43 -22.60
C ASP A 137 15.71 -10.77 -21.89
N GLY A 138 15.25 -11.77 -22.64
CA GLY A 138 14.98 -13.10 -22.10
C GLY A 138 13.89 -13.12 -21.02
N PHE A 139 14.13 -13.80 -19.91
CA PHE A 139 13.16 -13.91 -18.81
C PHE A 139 12.90 -12.58 -18.08
N HIS A 140 13.84 -11.63 -18.16
CA HIS A 140 13.70 -10.31 -17.55
C HIS A 140 12.49 -9.53 -18.11
N GLY A 141 12.05 -9.81 -19.35
CA GLY A 141 10.83 -9.20 -19.90
C GLY A 141 9.54 -9.48 -19.11
N GLY A 142 9.53 -10.49 -18.23
CA GLY A 142 8.45 -10.75 -17.29
C GLY A 142 8.74 -10.29 -15.85
N TYR A 143 9.94 -9.81 -15.57
CA TYR A 143 10.38 -9.39 -14.24
C TYR A 143 10.30 -7.86 -14.17
N TYR A 144 9.82 -7.34 -13.06
CA TYR A 144 9.58 -5.91 -12.89
C TYR A 144 10.20 -5.46 -11.57
N GLY A 145 10.64 -4.21 -11.50
CA GLY A 145 11.28 -3.64 -10.31
C GLY A 145 12.42 -4.52 -9.78
N GLU A 146 13.23 -5.07 -10.67
CA GLU A 146 14.34 -5.97 -10.33
C GLU A 146 15.34 -5.28 -9.41
N VAL A 147 15.51 -5.86 -8.23
CA VAL A 147 16.52 -5.47 -7.24
C VAL A 147 17.62 -6.52 -7.24
N ARG A 148 18.87 -6.05 -7.32
CA ARG A 148 20.07 -6.89 -7.22
C ARG A 148 20.84 -6.57 -5.94
N GLY A 149 21.81 -7.42 -5.61
CA GLY A 149 22.82 -7.13 -4.60
C GLY A 149 22.83 -8.11 -3.44
N GLU A 150 21.93 -9.09 -3.36
CA GLU A 150 22.10 -10.20 -2.41
C GLU A 150 23.07 -11.25 -2.98
N LYS A 151 22.81 -11.72 -4.21
CA LYS A 151 23.60 -12.73 -4.92
C LYS A 151 24.49 -12.10 -5.99
N ILE A 152 23.93 -11.24 -6.81
CA ILE A 152 24.52 -10.60 -7.98
C ILE A 152 25.14 -9.28 -7.53
N LYS A 153 26.46 -9.24 -7.42
CA LYS A 153 27.21 -8.09 -6.88
C LYS A 153 27.73 -7.10 -7.93
N LYS A 154 27.71 -7.49 -9.21
CA LYS A 154 28.35 -6.73 -10.30
C LYS A 154 27.47 -5.63 -10.89
N ASP A 155 26.17 -5.74 -10.69
CA ASP A 155 25.16 -4.85 -11.26
C ASP A 155 24.67 -3.84 -10.22
N PRO A 156 24.09 -2.70 -10.64
CA PRO A 156 23.46 -1.78 -9.70
C PRO A 156 22.32 -2.47 -8.93
N ILE A 157 22.10 -2.06 -7.68
CA ILE A 157 20.98 -2.56 -6.87
C ILE A 157 19.64 -2.29 -7.56
N ASN A 158 19.45 -1.07 -8.08
CA ASN A 158 18.28 -0.71 -8.90
C ASN A 158 18.53 -1.16 -10.35
N TYR A 159 18.26 -2.44 -10.66
CA TYR A 159 18.57 -3.00 -11.97
C TYR A 159 17.61 -2.55 -13.07
N ASP A 160 16.36 -2.25 -12.68
CA ASP A 160 15.30 -1.74 -13.57
C ASP A 160 15.22 -0.20 -13.67
N ASP A 161 16.15 0.53 -13.05
CA ASP A 161 16.20 2.00 -13.10
C ASP A 161 14.85 2.66 -12.75
N ILE A 162 14.22 2.18 -11.67
CA ILE A 162 12.95 2.71 -11.15
C ILE A 162 13.15 4.05 -10.43
N ASP A 163 12.21 5.00 -10.53
CA ASP A 163 12.30 6.28 -9.80
C ASP A 163 12.10 6.11 -8.28
N TYR A 164 11.22 5.20 -7.89
CA TYR A 164 10.90 4.79 -6.52
C TYR A 164 9.95 5.73 -5.76
N ARG A 165 9.76 6.97 -6.21
CA ARG A 165 9.04 8.01 -5.44
C ARG A 165 7.59 8.16 -5.91
N PRO A 166 6.61 8.20 -5.00
CA PRO A 166 5.21 8.37 -5.38
C PRO A 166 4.88 9.73 -6.02
N GLU A 167 4.21 9.73 -7.17
CA GLU A 167 3.53 10.91 -7.76
C GLU A 167 2.13 11.13 -7.19
N ILE A 168 1.48 10.03 -6.78
CA ILE A 168 0.16 10.03 -6.16
C ILE A 168 0.17 9.14 -4.91
N ALA A 169 -0.70 9.42 -3.97
CA ALA A 169 -0.89 8.54 -2.83
C ALA A 169 -1.86 7.40 -3.20
N VAL A 170 -1.45 6.16 -2.93
CA VAL A 170 -2.25 4.96 -3.21
C VAL A 170 -2.58 4.25 -1.91
N GLY A 171 -3.85 3.89 -1.76
CA GLY A 171 -4.29 2.94 -0.75
C GLY A 171 -5.02 1.76 -1.41
N ARG A 172 -5.14 0.65 -0.69
CA ARG A 172 -5.88 -0.54 -1.12
C ARG A 172 -6.96 -0.92 -0.12
N TRP A 173 -8.14 -1.28 -0.60
CA TRP A 173 -9.08 -2.11 0.15
C TRP A 173 -8.96 -3.54 -0.38
N PRO A 174 -8.24 -4.42 0.32
CA PRO A 174 -8.03 -5.79 -0.14
C PRO A 174 -9.29 -6.59 0.16
N VAL A 175 -10.29 -6.49 -0.71
CA VAL A 175 -11.62 -7.10 -0.55
C VAL A 175 -11.96 -8.00 -1.74
N SER A 176 -12.57 -9.15 -1.48
CA SER A 176 -12.95 -10.13 -2.50
C SER A 176 -14.46 -10.16 -2.74
N THR A 177 -15.26 -9.66 -1.79
CA THR A 177 -16.74 -9.72 -1.82
C THR A 177 -17.41 -8.35 -1.67
N VAL A 178 -18.69 -8.28 -2.07
CA VAL A 178 -19.53 -7.07 -1.92
C VAL A 178 -19.75 -6.73 -0.45
N GLU A 179 -19.86 -7.74 0.41
CA GLU A 179 -20.07 -7.62 1.85
C GLU A 179 -18.84 -6.96 2.50
N GLU A 180 -17.63 -7.38 2.14
CA GLU A 180 -16.39 -6.77 2.62
C GLU A 180 -16.26 -5.31 2.17
N VAL A 181 -16.62 -4.99 0.91
CA VAL A 181 -16.68 -3.59 0.43
C VAL A 181 -17.58 -2.75 1.33
N LYS A 182 -18.78 -3.24 1.65
CA LYS A 182 -19.73 -2.51 2.53
C LYS A 182 -19.16 -2.30 3.92
N ILE A 183 -18.48 -3.30 4.49
CA ILE A 183 -17.86 -3.19 5.82
C ILE A 183 -16.80 -2.08 5.83
N VAL A 184 -15.84 -2.14 4.90
CA VAL A 184 -14.73 -1.17 4.87
C VAL A 184 -15.22 0.24 4.53
N ALA A 185 -16.19 0.36 3.61
CA ALA A 185 -16.84 1.62 3.28
C ALA A 185 -17.56 2.24 4.49
N ALA A 186 -18.34 1.45 5.23
CA ALA A 186 -19.07 1.92 6.42
C ALA A 186 -18.10 2.38 7.52
N LYS A 187 -17.00 1.64 7.75
CA LYS A 187 -15.94 2.04 8.69
C LYS A 187 -15.30 3.37 8.32
N THR A 188 -15.00 3.54 7.03
CA THR A 188 -14.39 4.77 6.51
C THR A 188 -15.34 5.96 6.71
N ILE A 189 -16.61 5.81 6.35
CA ILE A 189 -17.66 6.84 6.56
C ILE A 189 -17.82 7.17 8.06
N ALA A 190 -17.85 6.16 8.92
CA ALA A 190 -17.99 6.35 10.37
C ALA A 190 -16.81 7.14 10.94
N TYR A 191 -15.58 6.80 10.54
CA TYR A 191 -14.38 7.55 10.92
C TYR A 191 -14.44 9.01 10.44
N GLU A 192 -14.83 9.26 9.18
CA GLU A 192 -14.87 10.61 8.60
C GLU A 192 -16.04 11.49 9.12
N ASN A 193 -17.05 10.88 9.74
CA ASN A 193 -18.13 11.59 10.43
C ASN A 193 -17.85 11.75 11.94
N GLY A 194 -17.00 10.89 12.51
CA GLY A 194 -16.64 10.91 13.92
C GLY A 194 -15.63 12.02 14.27
N ALA A 195 -15.44 12.22 15.57
CA ALA A 195 -14.37 13.08 16.06
C ALA A 195 -13.01 12.38 15.85
N ARG A 196 -12.02 13.13 15.34
CA ARG A 196 -10.66 12.62 15.20
C ARG A 196 -10.00 12.51 16.57
N LEU A 197 -9.54 11.31 16.90
CA LEU A 197 -8.98 11.02 18.21
C LEU A 197 -7.53 11.48 18.27
N GLN A 198 -7.23 12.33 19.26
CA GLN A 198 -5.88 12.88 19.47
C GLN A 198 -4.93 11.87 20.14
N ARG A 199 -5.48 10.95 20.95
CA ARG A 199 -4.70 9.93 21.67
C ARG A 199 -3.95 9.06 20.66
N SER A 200 -2.64 8.89 20.87
CA SER A 200 -1.78 8.04 20.05
C SER A 200 -0.94 7.11 20.92
N ALA A 201 -0.55 5.95 20.40
CA ALA A 201 0.34 5.02 21.10
C ALA A 201 1.38 4.41 20.16
N LEU A 202 2.59 4.21 20.68
CA LEU A 202 3.70 3.56 19.99
C LEU A 202 4.14 2.35 20.83
N CYS A 203 3.96 1.14 20.31
CA CYS A 203 4.24 -0.11 20.99
C CYS A 203 5.58 -0.69 20.56
N HIS A 204 6.47 -0.92 21.51
CA HIS A 204 7.60 -1.82 21.36
C HIS A 204 7.21 -3.21 21.88
N VAL A 205 7.50 -4.26 21.11
CA VAL A 205 7.43 -5.65 21.56
C VAL A 205 8.76 -6.34 21.30
N GLU A 206 8.88 -7.60 21.71
CA GLU A 206 10.07 -8.43 21.41
C GLU A 206 10.45 -8.36 19.93
N GLY A 207 11.74 -8.14 19.66
CA GLY A 207 12.26 -7.97 18.31
C GLY A 207 13.79 -7.89 18.28
N TRP A 208 14.34 -7.90 17.07
CA TRP A 208 15.80 -7.83 16.85
C TRP A 208 16.43 -6.49 17.26
N VAL A 209 15.64 -5.42 17.33
CA VAL A 209 16.11 -4.05 17.60
C VAL A 209 15.33 -3.49 18.77
N ASP A 210 16.03 -2.95 19.77
CA ASP A 210 15.41 -2.16 20.82
C ASP A 210 15.03 -0.77 20.27
N THR A 211 13.74 -0.52 20.13
CA THR A 211 13.20 0.72 19.56
C THR A 211 12.73 1.71 20.61
N ARG A 212 12.83 1.39 21.92
CA ARG A 212 12.17 2.15 22.99
C ARG A 212 12.60 3.62 23.02
N GLU A 213 13.89 3.90 22.91
CA GLU A 213 14.38 5.29 22.88
C GLU A 213 13.95 6.04 21.62
N MET A 214 13.95 5.37 20.46
CA MET A 214 13.44 5.96 19.22
C MET A 214 11.95 6.30 19.35
N LEU A 215 11.14 5.38 19.89
CA LEU A 215 9.71 5.60 20.11
C LEU A 215 9.44 6.74 21.11
N LYS A 216 10.26 6.89 22.17
CA LYS A 216 10.18 8.05 23.07
C LYS A 216 10.42 9.37 22.32
N GLY A 217 11.44 9.39 21.45
CA GLY A 217 11.73 10.55 20.60
C GLY A 217 10.60 10.89 19.64
N LEU A 218 9.97 9.88 19.02
CA LEU A 218 8.81 10.07 18.15
C LEU A 218 7.57 10.51 18.93
N ALA A 219 7.28 9.90 20.08
CA ALA A 219 6.17 10.29 20.94
C ALA A 219 6.29 11.75 21.41
N ALA A 220 7.50 12.23 21.70
CA ALA A 220 7.73 13.62 22.09
C ALA A 220 7.35 14.65 21.01
N LYS A 221 7.26 14.24 19.72
CA LYS A 221 6.81 15.10 18.62
C LYS A 221 5.28 15.23 18.55
N ARG A 222 4.53 14.50 19.38
CA ARG A 222 3.06 14.47 19.38
C ARG A 222 2.53 14.62 20.80
N SER A 223 1.74 15.66 21.04
CA SER A 223 1.09 15.84 22.34
C SER A 223 0.17 14.66 22.66
N GLY A 224 0.35 14.03 23.82
CA GLY A 224 -0.50 12.92 24.27
C GLY A 224 -0.19 11.55 23.65
N ALA A 225 0.94 11.39 22.94
CA ALA A 225 1.41 10.08 22.49
C ALA A 225 2.04 9.28 23.66
N ALA A 226 1.59 8.04 23.86
CA ALA A 226 2.15 7.12 24.85
C ALA A 226 3.12 6.14 24.20
N VAL A 227 4.17 5.74 24.93
CA VAL A 227 5.02 4.61 24.56
C VAL A 227 4.65 3.42 25.44
N LEU A 228 4.35 2.28 24.81
CA LEU A 228 4.02 1.03 25.49
C LEU A 228 5.18 0.04 25.30
N ASP A 229 5.74 -0.46 26.40
CA ASP A 229 6.83 -1.44 26.41
C ASP A 229 6.26 -2.83 26.72
N ALA A 230 6.30 -3.73 25.73
CA ALA A 230 5.77 -5.08 25.77
C ALA A 230 4.36 -5.18 26.40
N PRO A 231 3.35 -4.42 25.89
CA PRO A 231 2.01 -4.45 26.46
C PRO A 231 1.38 -5.84 26.34
N LYS A 232 0.56 -6.22 27.31
CA LYS A 232 -0.26 -7.45 27.24
C LYS A 232 -1.43 -7.24 26.29
N GLU A 233 -1.96 -8.34 25.76
CA GLU A 233 -3.17 -8.32 24.92
C GLU A 233 -4.34 -7.57 25.57
N THR A 234 -4.58 -7.78 26.86
CA THR A 234 -5.68 -7.12 27.58
C THR A 234 -5.50 -5.59 27.67
N GLU A 235 -4.27 -5.11 27.75
CA GLU A 235 -3.95 -3.68 27.79
C GLU A 235 -4.17 -3.03 26.43
N LEU A 236 -3.75 -3.71 25.36
CA LEU A 236 -3.90 -3.20 24.00
C LEU A 236 -5.36 -3.24 23.52
N VAL A 237 -6.09 -4.34 23.80
CA VAL A 237 -7.54 -4.43 23.54
C VAL A 237 -8.30 -3.35 24.31
N LYS A 238 -7.93 -3.10 25.57
CA LYS A 238 -8.52 -2.02 26.35
C LYS A 238 -8.25 -0.65 25.73
N LEU A 239 -7.00 -0.36 25.34
CA LEU A 239 -6.64 0.90 24.67
C LEU A 239 -7.46 1.13 23.41
N LEU A 240 -7.58 0.11 22.56
CA LEU A 240 -8.36 0.17 21.32
C LEU A 240 -9.84 0.43 21.59
N ASN A 241 -10.42 -0.24 22.60
CA ASN A 241 -11.81 -0.07 22.99
C ASN A 241 -12.10 1.28 23.69
N GLU A 242 -11.12 1.87 24.36
CA GLU A 242 -11.23 3.24 24.89
C GLU A 242 -11.14 4.29 23.77
N GLY A 243 -10.43 3.97 22.69
CA GLY A 243 -10.24 4.82 21.52
C GLY A 243 -8.83 5.40 21.45
N VAL A 244 -8.17 5.14 20.34
CA VAL A 244 -6.86 5.68 19.96
C VAL A 244 -6.94 6.07 18.49
N GLY A 245 -6.39 7.22 18.11
CA GLY A 245 -6.42 7.70 16.72
C GLY A 245 -5.30 7.10 15.87
N PHE A 246 -4.14 6.87 16.48
CA PHE A 246 -2.98 6.26 15.85
C PHE A 246 -2.30 5.25 16.76
N LEU A 247 -1.98 4.07 16.23
CA LEU A 247 -1.26 3.02 16.93
C LEU A 247 -0.12 2.50 16.06
N ALA A 248 1.13 2.68 16.50
CA ALA A 248 2.27 2.05 15.87
C ALA A 248 2.74 0.81 16.63
N HIS A 249 3.22 -0.18 15.90
CA HIS A 249 3.86 -1.39 16.42
C HIS A 249 5.28 -1.48 15.83
N THR A 250 6.26 -1.83 16.67
CA THR A 250 7.62 -2.18 16.24
C THR A 250 8.06 -3.44 16.97
N GLY A 251 8.59 -4.42 16.23
CA GLY A 251 9.07 -5.69 16.77
C GLY A 251 8.69 -6.86 15.87
N HIS A 252 8.61 -8.07 16.44
CA HIS A 252 8.18 -9.25 15.71
C HIS A 252 6.70 -9.18 15.35
N GLY A 253 6.42 -9.47 14.07
CA GLY A 253 5.07 -9.66 13.54
C GLY A 253 5.00 -10.96 12.76
N SER A 254 3.78 -11.46 12.60
CA SER A 254 3.43 -12.57 11.72
C SER A 254 2.22 -12.18 10.87
N ASP A 255 1.82 -13.08 9.96
CA ASP A 255 0.60 -12.95 9.17
C ASP A 255 -0.65 -12.71 10.04
N ASP A 256 -0.64 -13.12 11.32
CA ASP A 256 -1.82 -13.11 12.19
C ASP A 256 -1.61 -12.43 13.55
N SER A 257 -0.43 -11.86 13.83
CA SER A 257 -0.12 -11.31 15.16
C SER A 257 0.98 -10.26 15.22
N TRP A 258 0.95 -9.49 16.30
CA TRP A 258 2.07 -8.77 16.89
C TRP A 258 2.52 -9.52 18.13
N ALA A 259 3.81 -9.83 18.23
CA ALA A 259 4.33 -10.76 19.23
C ALA A 259 3.92 -10.36 20.66
N GLY A 260 3.25 -11.28 21.36
CA GLY A 260 2.88 -11.15 22.77
C GLY A 260 1.71 -10.21 23.09
N CYS A 261 1.21 -9.41 22.13
CA CYS A 261 0.27 -8.33 22.46
C CYS A 261 -0.98 -8.22 21.59
N PHE A 262 -1.02 -8.80 20.38
CA PHE A 262 -2.21 -8.71 19.54
C PHE A 262 -2.25 -9.83 18.52
N SER A 263 -3.44 -10.37 18.24
CA SER A 263 -3.63 -11.34 17.17
C SER A 263 -4.97 -11.18 16.48
N VAL A 264 -5.20 -11.94 15.41
CA VAL A 264 -6.52 -12.06 14.79
C VAL A 264 -7.61 -12.46 15.80
N LYS A 265 -7.30 -13.23 16.84
CA LYS A 265 -8.26 -13.60 17.90
C LYS A 265 -8.65 -12.39 18.76
N SER A 266 -7.72 -11.46 18.97
CA SER A 266 -7.96 -10.23 19.74
C SER A 266 -9.02 -9.34 19.10
N ILE A 267 -9.19 -9.41 17.77
CA ILE A 267 -10.21 -8.68 17.00
C ILE A 267 -11.63 -8.99 17.51
N ASP A 268 -11.88 -10.22 17.93
CA ASP A 268 -13.19 -10.66 18.44
C ASP A 268 -13.57 -9.98 19.77
N SER A 269 -12.58 -9.41 20.48
CA SER A 269 -12.78 -8.66 21.72
C SER A 269 -12.87 -7.14 21.50
N LEU A 270 -12.73 -6.67 20.26
CA LEU A 270 -12.83 -5.25 19.94
C LEU A 270 -14.28 -4.79 19.85
N LYS A 271 -14.52 -3.58 20.37
CA LYS A 271 -15.79 -2.85 20.42
C LYS A 271 -15.57 -1.37 20.08
N ASN A 272 -14.70 -1.13 19.11
CA ASN A 272 -14.16 0.19 18.77
C ASN A 272 -14.64 0.72 17.41
N GLY A 273 -15.74 0.20 16.87
CA GLY A 273 -16.28 0.60 15.55
C GLY A 273 -16.67 2.08 15.43
N ASP A 274 -16.85 2.79 16.54
CA ASP A 274 -17.11 4.24 16.60
C ASP A 274 -15.83 5.08 16.82
N ARG A 275 -14.66 4.44 16.94
CA ARG A 275 -13.39 5.05 17.37
C ARG A 275 -12.18 4.33 16.75
N LEU A 276 -12.26 4.10 15.44
CA LEU A 276 -11.29 3.32 14.69
C LEU A 276 -9.93 4.05 14.54
N PRO A 277 -8.80 3.41 14.88
CA PRO A 277 -7.46 3.95 14.64
C PRO A 277 -6.99 3.77 13.20
N VAL A 278 -6.05 4.63 12.80
CA VAL A 278 -5.01 4.28 11.81
C VAL A 278 -3.93 3.48 12.53
N MET A 279 -3.52 2.34 11.98
CA MET A 279 -2.46 1.51 12.54
C MET A 279 -1.25 1.44 11.60
N MET A 280 -0.04 1.38 12.17
CA MET A 280 1.19 1.14 11.41
C MET A 280 2.04 0.08 12.10
N SER A 281 2.58 -0.87 11.37
CA SER A 281 3.39 -1.96 11.90
C SER A 281 4.74 -2.05 11.17
N VAL A 282 5.82 -1.85 11.92
CA VAL A 282 7.18 -2.22 11.52
C VAL A 282 7.48 -3.60 12.08
N GLY A 283 6.86 -4.61 11.45
CA GLY A 283 7.00 -6.02 11.78
C GLY A 283 6.70 -6.88 10.55
N CYS A 284 7.24 -8.10 10.53
CA CYS A 284 7.14 -9.00 9.38
C CYS A 284 5.69 -9.38 9.06
N SER A 285 5.35 -9.41 7.79
CA SER A 285 4.14 -9.99 7.18
C SER A 285 2.78 -9.50 7.67
N THR A 286 2.74 -8.52 8.57
CA THR A 286 1.49 -8.01 9.15
C THR A 286 0.51 -7.40 8.13
N ALA A 287 0.98 -7.05 6.93
CA ALA A 287 0.19 -6.58 5.79
C ALA A 287 0.35 -7.49 4.56
N ARG A 288 0.51 -8.79 4.77
CA ARG A 288 0.52 -9.76 3.69
C ARG A 288 -0.89 -9.86 3.07
N PHE A 289 -0.95 -9.83 1.74
CA PHE A 289 -2.20 -9.91 0.96
C PHE A 289 -2.04 -10.72 -0.34
N ALA A 290 -0.90 -11.38 -0.51
CA ALA A 290 -0.64 -12.26 -1.64
C ALA A 290 0.41 -13.31 -1.26
N THR A 291 0.48 -14.40 -2.03
CA THR A 291 1.57 -15.40 -1.95
C THR A 291 2.93 -14.76 -2.24
N LEU A 292 4.01 -15.40 -1.79
CA LEU A 292 5.41 -14.98 -1.95
C LEU A 292 6.20 -15.99 -2.81
N PRO A 293 6.08 -15.92 -4.16
CA PRO A 293 6.76 -16.84 -5.05
C PRO A 293 8.28 -16.63 -5.11
N PRO A 294 9.05 -17.61 -5.59
CA PRO A 294 8.64 -18.99 -5.80
C PRO A 294 8.75 -19.82 -4.51
N TYR A 295 8.88 -19.19 -3.33
CA TYR A 295 8.97 -19.92 -2.07
C TYR A 295 7.69 -20.70 -1.80
N GLU A 296 6.56 -20.04 -2.00
CA GLU A 296 5.24 -20.59 -1.77
C GLU A 296 4.60 -21.06 -3.08
N ALA A 297 3.56 -21.86 -2.95
CA ALA A 297 2.76 -22.26 -4.09
C ALA A 297 2.09 -21.02 -4.73
N TYR A 298 2.03 -21.02 -6.06
CA TYR A 298 1.47 -19.92 -6.83
C TYR A 298 1.04 -20.39 -8.23
N THR A 299 0.17 -19.60 -8.86
CA THR A 299 -0.09 -19.72 -10.30
C THR A 299 0.83 -18.76 -11.06
N ASP A 300 1.53 -19.21 -12.08
CA ASP A 300 2.35 -18.35 -12.94
C ASP A 300 1.52 -17.59 -13.99
N ALA A 301 2.15 -16.65 -14.70
CA ALA A 301 1.50 -15.83 -15.73
C ALA A 301 0.94 -16.63 -16.93
N SER A 302 1.37 -17.89 -17.12
CA SER A 302 0.84 -18.80 -18.13
C SER A 302 -0.38 -19.59 -17.65
N GLY A 303 -0.69 -19.53 -16.35
CA GLY A 303 -1.74 -20.30 -15.70
C GLY A 303 -1.27 -21.64 -15.13
N THR A 304 0.04 -21.88 -15.06
CA THR A 304 0.63 -23.11 -14.51
C THR A 304 0.75 -23.02 -13.00
N GLU A 305 0.37 -24.10 -12.31
CA GLU A 305 0.47 -24.20 -10.85
C GLU A 305 1.85 -24.71 -10.43
N HIS A 306 2.48 -23.98 -9.52
CA HIS A 306 3.74 -24.35 -8.89
C HIS A 306 3.52 -24.70 -7.42
N LYS A 307 4.28 -25.69 -6.93
CA LYS A 307 4.30 -26.05 -5.50
C LYS A 307 5.13 -25.06 -4.68
N GLY A 308 6.09 -24.39 -5.33
CA GLY A 308 7.07 -23.54 -4.70
C GLY A 308 8.14 -24.34 -3.94
N THR A 309 9.24 -23.68 -3.59
CA THR A 309 10.40 -24.34 -2.97
C THR A 309 10.11 -24.86 -1.56
N ASN A 310 9.21 -24.20 -0.80
CA ASN A 310 8.74 -24.70 0.49
C ASN A 310 7.95 -26.01 0.34
N GLY A 311 7.34 -26.23 -0.84
CA GLY A 311 6.70 -27.48 -1.24
C GLY A 311 7.64 -28.51 -1.88
N GLY A 312 8.96 -28.26 -1.87
CA GLY A 312 9.99 -29.15 -2.41
C GLY A 312 10.22 -29.03 -3.92
N GLU A 313 9.68 -28.00 -4.59
CA GLU A 313 10.00 -27.72 -5.99
C GLU A 313 11.41 -27.17 -6.15
N VAL A 314 12.09 -27.56 -7.21
CA VAL A 314 13.43 -27.07 -7.57
C VAL A 314 13.37 -26.56 -9.01
N PHE A 315 13.53 -25.25 -9.17
CA PHE A 315 13.50 -24.58 -10.46
C PHE A 315 14.83 -24.80 -11.20
N LYS A 316 14.77 -25.25 -12.46
CA LYS A 316 15.96 -25.53 -13.30
C LYS A 316 16.37 -24.36 -14.20
N GLU A 317 15.52 -23.35 -14.23
CA GLU A 317 15.66 -22.09 -14.94
C GLU A 317 15.03 -21.00 -14.05
N PRO A 318 15.22 -19.70 -14.34
CA PRO A 318 14.56 -18.64 -13.60
C PRO A 318 13.05 -18.91 -13.47
N PRO A 319 12.48 -18.82 -12.26
CA PRO A 319 11.07 -19.13 -12.02
C PRO A 319 10.15 -18.26 -12.90
N PRO A 320 9.09 -18.81 -13.49
CA PRO A 320 8.17 -18.00 -14.28
C PRO A 320 7.51 -16.92 -13.43
N SER A 321 7.24 -15.76 -14.02
CA SER A 321 6.60 -14.65 -13.31
C SER A 321 5.25 -15.07 -12.72
N PRO A 322 4.90 -14.66 -11.50
CA PRO A 322 3.60 -14.94 -10.93
C PRO A 322 2.47 -14.33 -11.77
N ALA A 323 1.32 -15.01 -11.82
CA ALA A 323 0.11 -14.39 -12.33
C ALA A 323 -0.20 -13.13 -11.50
N VAL A 324 -0.62 -12.08 -12.20
CA VAL A 324 -1.02 -10.80 -11.58
C VAL A 324 -2.30 -10.93 -10.72
N TYR A 325 -2.99 -12.07 -10.81
CA TYR A 325 -4.07 -12.47 -9.91
C TYR A 325 -3.73 -13.80 -9.26
N GLN A 326 -3.85 -13.87 -7.94
CA GLN A 326 -3.67 -15.12 -7.17
C GLN A 326 -4.98 -15.46 -6.48
N LYS A 327 -5.44 -16.70 -6.59
CA LYS A 327 -6.79 -17.10 -6.17
C LYS A 327 -6.75 -18.26 -5.18
N GLY A 328 -7.82 -18.36 -4.38
CA GLY A 328 -8.01 -19.47 -3.46
C GLY A 328 -6.84 -19.60 -2.49
N ARG A 329 -6.20 -20.78 -2.48
CA ARG A 329 -5.08 -21.09 -1.57
C ARG A 329 -3.84 -20.20 -1.77
N HIS A 330 -3.70 -19.53 -2.91
CA HIS A 330 -2.58 -18.64 -3.21
C HIS A 330 -2.83 -17.17 -2.81
N ASN A 331 -3.99 -16.89 -2.22
CA ASN A 331 -4.37 -15.58 -1.70
C ASN A 331 -4.47 -15.62 -0.15
N PRO A 332 -3.33 -15.61 0.57
CA PRO A 332 -3.33 -15.62 2.03
C PRO A 332 -3.84 -14.30 2.60
N THR A 333 -4.55 -14.36 3.73
CA THR A 333 -5.07 -13.17 4.41
C THR A 333 -4.21 -12.76 5.61
N GLY A 334 -3.68 -11.54 5.60
CA GLY A 334 -2.87 -10.99 6.70
C GLY A 334 -3.66 -10.26 7.79
N LEU A 335 -2.99 -9.93 8.90
CA LEU A 335 -3.54 -9.26 10.07
C LEU A 335 -4.15 -7.90 9.72
N GLY A 336 -3.45 -7.11 8.89
CA GLY A 336 -3.90 -5.80 8.44
C GLY A 336 -5.19 -5.87 7.63
N GLU A 337 -5.36 -6.91 6.80
CA GLU A 337 -6.60 -7.14 6.08
C GLU A 337 -7.73 -7.49 7.04
N GLN A 338 -7.49 -8.42 7.97
CA GLN A 338 -8.49 -8.83 8.98
C GLN A 338 -8.94 -7.63 9.83
N LEU A 339 -8.01 -6.78 10.26
CA LEU A 339 -8.32 -5.54 10.99
C LEU A 339 -9.17 -4.55 10.18
N LEU A 340 -9.05 -4.57 8.85
CA LEU A 340 -9.78 -3.68 7.96
C LEU A 340 -11.17 -4.22 7.60
N ARG A 341 -11.27 -5.48 7.12
CA ARG A 341 -12.48 -6.01 6.46
C ARG A 341 -13.28 -7.07 7.23
N ARG A 342 -12.77 -7.64 8.32
CA ARG A 342 -13.45 -8.76 9.04
C ARG A 342 -14.80 -8.37 9.64
N GLY A 343 -14.96 -7.12 10.05
CA GLY A 343 -16.17 -6.61 10.69
C GLY A 343 -16.08 -5.12 11.01
N PRO A 344 -17.05 -4.55 11.74
CA PRO A 344 -17.13 -3.11 11.98
C PRO A 344 -16.06 -2.57 12.94
N ASN A 345 -15.45 -3.43 13.75
CA ASN A 345 -14.36 -3.09 14.68
C ASN A 345 -12.98 -3.23 13.99
N GLY A 346 -11.89 -2.94 14.71
CA GLY A 346 -10.53 -3.07 14.20
C GLY A 346 -9.91 -1.71 13.88
N ALA A 347 -9.41 -1.55 12.64
CA ALA A 347 -8.76 -0.32 12.16
C ALA A 347 -9.49 0.27 10.95
N VAL A 348 -9.39 1.59 10.75
CA VAL A 348 -9.88 2.26 9.51
C VAL A 348 -8.83 2.20 8.39
N ALA A 349 -7.55 2.11 8.78
CA ALA A 349 -6.44 1.91 7.86
C ALA A 349 -5.29 1.20 8.58
N TYR A 350 -4.47 0.49 7.80
CA TYR A 350 -3.33 -0.28 8.27
C TYR A 350 -2.14 -0.10 7.32
N ILE A 351 -0.99 0.28 7.84
CA ILE A 351 0.28 0.31 7.10
C ILE A 351 1.17 -0.81 7.64
N GLY A 352 1.74 -1.64 6.77
CA GLY A 352 2.66 -2.68 7.25
C GLY A 352 3.40 -3.41 6.15
N CYS A 353 4.30 -4.30 6.55
CA CYS A 353 5.10 -5.11 5.65
C CYS A 353 4.33 -6.36 5.17
N ASN A 354 4.41 -6.69 3.89
CA ASN A 354 3.80 -7.91 3.34
C ASN A 354 4.67 -9.19 3.43
N THR A 355 5.93 -9.05 3.86
CA THR A 355 6.89 -10.14 4.06
C THR A 355 7.88 -9.77 5.19
N GLY A 356 9.14 -10.20 5.14
CA GLY A 356 10.18 -9.78 6.09
C GLY A 356 10.33 -8.25 6.18
N SER A 357 10.31 -7.73 7.41
CA SER A 357 10.62 -6.34 7.76
C SER A 357 12.00 -6.23 8.40
N GLN A 358 12.80 -5.26 7.94
CA GLN A 358 14.21 -5.09 8.31
C GLN A 358 14.37 -3.86 9.18
N PRO A 359 15.46 -3.72 9.96
CA PRO A 359 15.68 -2.57 10.83
C PRO A 359 15.53 -1.20 10.15
N CYS A 360 15.96 -1.05 8.89
CA CYS A 360 15.81 0.20 8.14
C CYS A 360 14.33 0.62 7.97
N ALA A 361 13.36 -0.31 8.03
CA ALA A 361 11.94 0.02 7.95
C ALA A 361 11.46 0.96 9.07
N LEU A 362 12.21 1.07 10.18
CA LEU A 362 11.94 2.05 11.23
C LEU A 362 12.00 3.50 10.69
N THR A 363 12.79 3.75 9.65
CA THR A 363 12.84 5.05 8.96
C THR A 363 11.50 5.42 8.32
N LEU A 364 10.68 4.44 7.90
CA LEU A 364 9.33 4.71 7.41
C LEU A 364 8.43 5.24 8.52
N LEU A 365 8.47 4.63 9.71
CA LEU A 365 7.69 5.10 10.86
C LEU A 365 8.15 6.50 11.31
N GLU A 366 9.45 6.74 11.32
CA GLU A 366 10.01 8.06 11.62
C GLU A 366 9.53 9.12 10.61
N GLY A 367 9.65 8.84 9.31
CA GLY A 367 9.20 9.75 8.25
C GLY A 367 7.71 10.04 8.33
N PHE A 368 6.90 9.02 8.61
CA PHE A 368 5.47 9.16 8.82
C PHE A 368 5.14 10.09 9.99
N VAL A 369 5.72 9.84 11.17
CA VAL A 369 5.47 10.67 12.36
C VAL A 369 6.02 12.08 12.19
N GLN A 370 7.16 12.25 11.53
CA GLN A 370 7.72 13.57 11.23
C GLN A 370 6.81 14.38 10.30
N ALA A 371 6.33 13.78 9.21
CA ALA A 371 5.39 14.42 8.29
C ALA A 371 4.08 14.77 9.02
N TRP A 372 3.62 13.88 9.90
CA TRP A 372 2.40 14.08 10.66
C TRP A 372 2.52 15.26 11.62
N SER A 373 3.56 15.30 12.45
CA SER A 373 3.81 16.41 13.38
C SER A 373 4.03 17.75 12.70
N GLY A 374 4.42 17.77 11.42
CA GLY A 374 4.60 18.98 10.63
C GLY A 374 3.35 19.46 9.90
N SER A 375 2.25 18.70 9.91
CA SER A 375 1.05 19.00 9.12
C SER A 375 -0.08 19.58 9.95
N LYS A 376 -0.73 20.63 9.43
CA LYS A 376 -1.94 21.21 10.03
C LYS A 376 -3.22 20.46 9.67
N GLU A 377 -3.22 19.79 8.52
CA GLU A 377 -4.35 19.01 8.02
C GLU A 377 -3.82 17.68 7.47
N PRO A 378 -3.35 16.77 8.35
CA PRO A 378 -2.71 15.55 7.91
C PRO A 378 -3.69 14.65 7.13
N VAL A 379 -3.31 14.28 5.92
CA VAL A 379 -4.00 13.31 5.07
C VAL A 379 -3.14 12.05 5.00
N LEU A 380 -3.71 10.90 5.31
CA LEU A 380 -3.01 9.63 5.49
C LEU A 380 -2.09 9.26 4.32
N GLY A 381 -2.57 9.42 3.09
CA GLY A 381 -1.82 9.13 1.87
C GLY A 381 -0.65 10.09 1.65
N ASP A 382 -0.79 11.35 2.04
CA ASP A 382 0.31 12.33 1.99
C ASP A 382 1.39 11.96 3.01
N LEU A 383 0.99 11.53 4.21
CA LEU A 383 1.91 11.04 5.24
C LEU A 383 2.64 9.77 4.80
N TRP A 384 1.94 8.84 4.16
CA TRP A 384 2.54 7.64 3.58
C TRP A 384 3.54 8.01 2.47
N SER A 385 3.18 8.89 1.53
CA SER A 385 4.07 9.33 0.45
C SER A 385 5.30 10.08 0.99
N ALA A 386 5.11 10.91 2.02
CA ALA A 386 6.20 11.60 2.72
C ALA A 386 7.11 10.62 3.45
N ALA A 387 6.58 9.55 4.05
CA ALA A 387 7.39 8.49 4.67
C ALA A 387 8.27 7.76 3.65
N ILE A 388 7.74 7.43 2.46
CA ILE A 388 8.52 6.83 1.37
C ILE A 388 9.61 7.79 0.87
N THR A 389 9.28 9.08 0.71
CA THR A 389 10.25 10.11 0.31
C THR A 389 11.36 10.26 1.35
N HIS A 390 10.99 10.34 2.62
CA HIS A 390 11.95 10.41 3.73
C HIS A 390 12.85 9.17 3.77
N TYR A 391 12.29 7.98 3.56
CA TYR A 391 13.05 6.74 3.45
C TYR A 391 14.07 6.77 2.32
N TRP A 392 13.62 7.17 1.13
CA TRP A 392 14.48 7.28 -0.04
C TRP A 392 15.69 8.20 0.19
N GLU A 393 15.47 9.34 0.86
CA GLU A 393 16.51 10.31 1.19
C GLU A 393 17.43 9.82 2.31
N LYS A 394 16.85 9.37 3.43
CA LYS A 394 17.60 9.03 4.64
C LYS A 394 18.42 7.75 4.47
N GLU A 395 17.91 6.77 3.75
CA GLU A 395 18.65 5.54 3.41
C GLU A 395 19.51 5.70 2.15
N ASN A 396 19.53 6.89 1.53
CA ASN A 396 20.38 7.26 0.40
C ASN A 396 20.26 6.29 -0.80
N LEU A 397 19.01 5.93 -1.15
CA LEU A 397 18.73 4.89 -2.15
C LEU A 397 19.30 5.20 -3.54
N ALA A 398 19.46 6.48 -3.90
CA ALA A 398 20.06 6.88 -5.16
C ALA A 398 21.52 6.44 -5.34
N LYS A 399 22.25 6.19 -4.24
CA LYS A 399 23.68 5.91 -4.24
C LYS A 399 24.01 4.57 -3.58
N ILE A 400 23.00 3.79 -3.22
CA ILE A 400 23.21 2.49 -2.60
C ILE A 400 23.80 1.54 -3.64
N VAL A 401 24.86 0.83 -3.26
CA VAL A 401 25.58 -0.10 -4.12
C VAL A 401 25.73 -1.45 -3.40
N PRO A 402 25.89 -2.57 -4.12
CA PRO A 402 26.12 -3.86 -3.49
C PRO A 402 27.42 -3.83 -2.66
N ASP A 403 27.40 -4.54 -1.54
CA ASP A 403 28.58 -4.92 -0.78
C ASP A 403 28.67 -6.45 -0.65
N ASP A 404 29.62 -6.95 0.14
CA ASP A 404 29.78 -8.39 0.36
C ASP A 404 28.58 -9.02 1.11
N GLY A 405 27.75 -8.21 1.77
CA GLY A 405 26.56 -8.63 2.50
C GLY A 405 25.27 -8.53 1.69
N TRP A 406 24.17 -8.98 2.29
CA TRP A 406 22.83 -8.97 1.66
C TRP A 406 22.01 -7.71 1.98
N TYR A 407 22.45 -6.95 2.98
CA TYR A 407 21.63 -5.91 3.59
C TYR A 407 21.38 -4.69 2.68
N PRO A 408 22.32 -4.20 1.84
CA PRO A 408 22.06 -3.07 0.94
C PRO A 408 20.88 -3.31 -0.01
N ALA A 409 20.78 -4.50 -0.61
CA ALA A 409 19.64 -4.85 -1.46
C ALA A 409 18.33 -4.86 -0.66
N SER A 410 18.37 -5.35 0.59
CA SER A 410 17.21 -5.29 1.50
C SER A 410 16.79 -3.88 1.89
N ILE A 411 17.73 -2.93 2.00
CA ILE A 411 17.42 -1.51 2.22
C ILE A 411 16.66 -0.96 1.00
N PHE A 412 17.19 -1.12 -0.21
CA PHE A 412 16.51 -0.62 -1.40
C PHE A 412 15.12 -1.24 -1.58
N PHE A 413 14.97 -2.52 -1.28
CA PHE A 413 13.70 -3.22 -1.41
C PHE A 413 12.69 -2.89 -0.29
N GLN A 414 13.10 -2.28 0.82
CA GLN A 414 12.29 -2.31 2.04
C GLN A 414 10.94 -1.62 1.91
N ALA A 415 10.91 -0.40 1.38
CA ALA A 415 9.69 0.39 1.33
C ALA A 415 8.71 -0.13 0.27
N MET A 416 9.21 -0.84 -0.76
CA MET A 416 8.38 -1.53 -1.76
C MET A 416 7.46 -2.57 -1.12
N LYS A 417 7.83 -3.11 0.05
CA LYS A 417 7.06 -4.09 0.84
C LYS A 417 6.07 -3.49 1.84
N PHE A 418 5.97 -2.16 1.96
CA PHE A 418 5.05 -1.51 2.89
C PHE A 418 3.77 -1.00 2.22
N MET A 419 2.66 -1.70 2.46
CA MET A 419 1.36 -1.36 1.86
C MET A 419 0.59 -0.38 2.75
N LEU A 420 -0.21 0.49 2.13
CA LEU A 420 -1.28 1.22 2.79
C LEU A 420 -2.63 0.54 2.50
N PHE A 421 -3.14 -0.22 3.46
CA PHE A 421 -4.50 -0.73 3.41
C PHE A 421 -5.46 0.29 4.01
N GLY A 422 -6.33 0.88 3.20
CA GLY A 422 -7.25 1.93 3.62
C GLY A 422 -7.45 3.00 2.56
N ASP A 423 -8.33 3.95 2.85
CA ASP A 423 -8.56 5.11 2.01
C ASP A 423 -7.41 6.13 2.20
N PRO A 424 -6.63 6.46 1.16
CA PRO A 424 -5.48 7.35 1.29
C PRO A 424 -5.88 8.81 1.56
N THR A 425 -7.15 9.17 1.42
CA THR A 425 -7.63 10.55 1.63
C THR A 425 -8.15 10.79 3.05
N LEU A 426 -8.04 9.80 3.94
CA LEU A 426 -8.42 9.91 5.35
C LEU A 426 -7.66 11.05 6.03
N ARG A 427 -8.39 11.92 6.72
CA ARG A 427 -7.79 13.00 7.51
C ARG A 427 -7.54 12.54 8.94
N MET A 428 -6.30 12.67 9.40
CA MET A 428 -5.91 12.35 10.76
C MET A 428 -6.10 13.55 11.70
N ALA A 429 -5.99 13.29 13.01
CA ALA A 429 -5.96 14.34 14.02
C ALA A 429 -4.70 15.22 13.83
N ASP A 430 -4.83 16.52 14.06
CA ASP A 430 -3.76 17.53 13.92
C ASP A 430 -2.72 17.48 15.04
#